data_AF-A0AAV2SXN4-F1
#
_entry.id   AF-A0AAV2SXN4-F1
#
_cell.length_a   1.000
_cell.length_b   1.000
_cell.length_c   1.000
_cell.angle_alpha   90.00
_cell.angle_beta   90.00
_cell.angle_gamma   90.00
#
_symmetry.space_group_name_H-M   'P 1'
#
loop_
_entity.id
_entity.type
_entity.pdbx_description
1 polymer ?
#
loop_
_entity_poly.entity_id
_entity_poly.type
_entity_poly.pdbx_seq_one_letter_code
_entity_poly.pdbx_strand_id
1 'polypeptide(L)'
;MVAKDSAEVIDVSDFFPNACDDLSEISWGHAVNSKDLLEKSIKDDGIMMLEADVLSGHLEGESSDDAPCSIMAHSPATTSDISLEVWIRRVIDANQNGKKKGAKLDFKDEDILEASLEILKSRSDEITFPLWLNADILKGPHDSPAKPIDADKFLKLCSENFPKVVMPVVWNYGMHHVSDAHAIYINMM
;
A
#
# COMPACT_ATOMS: atom_id res chain seq x y z
N MET A 1 1.56 4.50 -32.29
CA MET A 1 1.04 4.64 -30.92
C MET A 1 2.20 5.15 -30.08
N VAL A 2 2.09 6.37 -29.57
CA VAL A 2 3.07 6.93 -28.64
C VAL A 2 2.85 6.18 -27.32
N ALA A 3 3.90 5.58 -26.76
CA ALA A 3 3.85 5.05 -25.41
C ALA A 3 3.42 6.20 -24.50
N LYS A 4 2.28 6.06 -23.81
CA LYS A 4 1.89 7.02 -22.77
C LYS A 4 3.03 7.01 -21.75
N ASP A 5 3.64 8.16 -21.52
CA ASP A 5 4.61 8.34 -20.45
C ASP A 5 3.95 7.92 -19.14
N SER A 6 4.53 6.93 -18.47
CA SER A 6 4.10 6.48 -17.15
C SER A 6 4.17 7.64 -16.15
N ALA A 7 3.18 7.75 -15.27
CA ALA A 7 3.05 8.74 -14.21
C ALA A 7 4.40 9.15 -13.58
N GLU A 8 4.63 10.45 -13.38
CA GLU A 8 5.80 10.96 -12.67
C GLU A 8 5.89 10.40 -11.25
N VAL A 9 7.11 10.17 -10.76
CA VAL A 9 7.33 9.89 -9.34
C VAL A 9 7.00 11.12 -8.57
N ILE A 10 6.20 10.96 -7.54
CA ILE A 10 5.95 12.03 -6.60
C ILE A 10 6.71 11.66 -5.34
N ASP A 11 7.82 12.37 -5.13
CA ASP A 11 8.65 12.17 -3.95
C ASP A 11 7.90 12.62 -2.69
N VAL A 12 8.11 11.89 -1.59
CA VAL A 12 7.53 12.22 -0.29
C VAL A 12 8.03 13.58 0.21
N SER A 13 9.28 13.96 -0.03
CA SER A 13 9.81 15.26 0.40
C SER A 13 9.23 16.42 -0.43
N ASP A 14 9.05 16.22 -1.73
CA ASP A 14 8.45 17.23 -2.62
C ASP A 14 6.96 17.39 -2.31
N PHE A 15 6.27 16.27 -2.09
CA PHE A 15 4.89 16.28 -1.71
C PHE A 15 4.73 16.88 -0.31
N PHE A 16 5.53 16.51 0.69
CA PHE A 16 5.43 17.05 2.04
C PHE A 16 6.63 17.96 2.40
N PRO A 17 6.63 19.24 1.96
CA PRO A 17 7.79 20.11 2.13
C PRO A 17 8.11 20.44 3.59
N ASN A 18 7.17 20.22 4.52
CA ASN A 18 7.45 20.42 5.95
C ASN A 18 8.31 19.28 6.54
N ALA A 19 8.42 18.14 5.86
CA ALA A 19 9.29 17.03 6.25
C ALA A 19 10.72 17.16 5.67
N CYS A 20 11.08 18.34 5.14
CA CYS A 20 12.39 18.81 4.64
C CYS A 20 13.62 17.97 5.06
N ASP A 21 13.82 16.84 4.38
CA ASP A 21 14.97 15.91 4.49
C ASP A 21 14.95 14.87 5.64
N ASP A 22 13.92 14.83 6.48
CA ASP A 22 13.76 13.80 7.53
C ASP A 22 12.45 13.02 7.36
N LEU A 23 12.54 11.84 6.76
CA LEU A 23 11.39 10.94 6.58
C LEU A 23 10.83 10.40 7.90
N SER A 24 11.54 10.56 9.03
CA SER A 24 11.00 10.21 10.35
C SER A 24 9.92 11.18 10.84
N GLU A 25 9.83 12.37 10.25
CA GLU A 25 8.77 13.36 10.52
C GLU A 25 7.45 13.03 9.79
N ILE A 26 7.45 12.03 8.91
CA ILE A 26 6.23 11.55 8.25
C ILE A 26 5.36 10.83 9.28
N SER A 27 4.14 11.33 9.48
CA SER A 27 3.14 10.70 10.33
C SER A 27 2.27 9.71 9.56
N TRP A 28 1.85 8.65 10.24
CA TRP A 28 1.23 7.48 9.62
C TRP A 28 -0.15 7.17 10.20
N GLY A 29 -1.11 6.92 9.32
CA GLY A 29 -2.27 6.11 9.66
C GLY A 29 -1.92 4.66 9.41
N HIS A 30 -1.82 3.85 10.46
CA HIS A 30 -1.46 2.43 10.37
C HIS A 30 -2.70 1.54 10.17
N ALA A 31 -2.55 0.48 9.38
CA ALA A 31 -3.57 -0.54 9.16
C ALA A 31 -4.96 0.04 8.84
N VAL A 32 -5.00 1.01 7.91
CA VAL A 32 -6.19 1.74 7.46
C VAL A 32 -7.04 0.85 6.55
N ASN A 33 -7.52 -0.26 7.12
CA ASN A 33 -8.08 -1.40 6.39
C ASN A 33 -9.62 -1.42 6.37
N SER A 34 -10.29 -0.33 6.72
CA SER A 34 -11.76 -0.26 6.68
C SER A 34 -12.25 1.09 6.17
N LYS A 35 -13.50 1.16 5.70
CA LYS A 35 -14.12 2.43 5.25
C LYS A 35 -14.07 3.48 6.35
N ASP A 36 -14.46 3.10 7.56
CA ASP A 36 -14.54 4.02 8.69
C ASP A 36 -13.16 4.57 9.08
N LEU A 37 -12.13 3.72 9.09
CA LEU A 37 -10.78 4.15 9.43
C LEU A 37 -10.18 5.02 8.33
N LEU A 38 -10.42 4.66 7.06
CA LEU A 38 -10.01 5.48 5.92
C LEU A 38 -10.60 6.89 5.98
N GLU A 39 -11.90 7.03 6.24
CA GLU A 39 -12.54 8.34 6.37
C GLU A 39 -11.98 9.18 7.52
N LYS A 40 -11.70 8.54 8.67
CA LYS A 40 -11.10 9.22 9.81
C LYS A 40 -9.68 9.69 9.48
N SER A 41 -8.85 8.82 8.92
CA SER A 41 -7.45 9.13 8.62
C SER A 41 -7.30 10.15 7.48
N ILE A 42 -8.23 10.18 6.51
CA ILE A 42 -8.27 11.24 5.48
C ILE A 42 -8.61 12.61 6.10
N LYS A 43 -9.50 12.65 7.09
CA LYS A 43 -9.96 13.90 7.72
C LYS A 43 -8.94 14.48 8.69
N ASP A 44 -8.15 13.64 9.34
CA ASP A 44 -7.12 14.05 10.28
C ASP A 44 -5.93 14.70 9.58
N ASP A 45 -5.78 16.02 9.69
CA ASP A 45 -4.68 16.74 9.04
C ASP A 45 -3.29 16.43 9.64
N GLY A 46 -3.25 15.77 10.80
CA GLY A 46 -2.02 15.29 11.44
C GLY A 46 -1.46 14.01 10.84
N ILE A 47 -2.22 13.28 10.01
CA ILE A 47 -1.75 12.06 9.31
C ILE A 47 -1.28 12.40 7.90
N MET A 48 -0.08 11.97 7.51
CA MET A 48 0.50 12.28 6.19
C MET A 48 0.39 11.10 5.23
N MET A 49 0.84 9.92 5.65
CA MET A 49 0.78 8.69 4.85
C MET A 49 -0.27 7.73 5.39
N LEU A 50 -1.05 7.12 4.50
CA LEU A 50 -2.04 6.10 4.81
C LEU A 50 -1.48 4.73 4.46
N GLU A 51 -1.37 3.86 5.45
CA GLU A 51 -0.86 2.51 5.26
C GLU A 51 -2.00 1.50 5.37
N ALA A 52 -2.07 0.55 4.43
CA ALA A 52 -3.10 -0.48 4.40
C ALA A 52 -2.54 -1.81 3.91
N ASP A 53 -3.01 -2.90 4.52
CA ASP A 53 -2.70 -4.27 4.14
C ASP A 53 -3.60 -4.72 2.99
N VAL A 54 -3.02 -5.37 1.98
CA VAL A 54 -3.75 -5.91 0.83
C VAL A 54 -3.70 -7.44 0.85
N LEU A 55 -4.86 -8.07 0.94
CA LEU A 55 -5.05 -9.53 0.98
C LEU A 55 -6.00 -10.00 -0.12
N SER A 56 -5.91 -11.29 -0.44
CA SER A 56 -6.96 -12.01 -1.18
C SER A 56 -8.14 -12.33 -0.26
N GLY A 57 -9.35 -12.00 -0.67
CA GLY A 57 -10.55 -12.30 0.10
C GLY A 57 -11.83 -11.80 -0.56
N HIS A 58 -12.88 -11.62 0.24
CA HIS A 58 -14.21 -11.24 -0.25
C HIS A 58 -14.72 -9.96 0.42
N LEU A 59 -15.59 -9.22 -0.25
CA LEU A 59 -16.30 -8.14 0.41
C LEU A 59 -17.38 -8.70 1.33
N GLU A 60 -17.69 -7.97 2.41
CA GLU A 60 -18.80 -8.33 3.29
C GLU A 60 -20.10 -8.50 2.49
N GLY A 61 -20.70 -9.68 2.59
CA GLY A 61 -21.96 -10.04 1.91
C GLY A 61 -21.77 -10.78 0.58
N GLU A 62 -20.54 -10.93 0.07
CA GLU A 62 -20.24 -11.83 -1.06
C GLU A 62 -20.22 -13.30 -0.61
N SER A 63 -20.48 -14.21 -1.55
CA SER A 63 -20.40 -15.65 -1.29
C SER A 63 -18.95 -16.11 -1.28
N SER A 64 -18.64 -17.12 -0.48
CA SER A 64 -17.34 -17.80 -0.57
C SER A 64 -17.12 -18.52 -1.91
N ASP A 65 -18.19 -18.74 -2.67
CA ASP A 65 -18.13 -19.33 -4.02
C ASP A 65 -17.75 -18.30 -5.10
N ASP A 66 -17.81 -17.00 -4.78
CA ASP A 66 -17.36 -15.95 -5.68
C ASP A 66 -15.83 -15.93 -5.75
N ALA A 67 -15.28 -15.49 -6.89
CA ALA A 67 -13.84 -15.34 -7.01
C ALA A 67 -13.34 -14.26 -6.03
N PRO A 68 -12.26 -14.52 -5.28
CA PRO A 68 -11.72 -13.53 -4.35
C PRO A 68 -11.18 -12.31 -5.11
N CYS A 69 -11.14 -11.18 -4.42
CA CYS A 69 -10.58 -9.93 -4.90
C CYS A 69 -9.56 -9.35 -3.91
N SER A 70 -8.88 -8.29 -4.33
CA SER A 70 -7.97 -7.53 -3.48
C SER A 70 -8.76 -6.69 -2.47
N ILE A 71 -8.70 -7.08 -1.20
CA ILE A 71 -9.38 -6.40 -0.09
C ILE A 71 -8.37 -5.72 0.84
N MET A 72 -8.81 -4.65 1.52
CA MET A 72 -8.00 -4.08 2.59
C MET A 72 -8.29 -4.80 3.88
N ALA A 73 -7.34 -5.58 4.38
CA ALA A 73 -7.53 -6.43 5.56
C ALA A 73 -6.19 -6.88 6.11
N HIS A 74 -6.11 -7.08 7.42
CA HIS A 74 -4.97 -7.72 8.07
C HIS A 74 -5.33 -9.15 8.47
N SER A 75 -4.40 -10.09 8.32
CA SER A 75 -4.62 -11.48 8.70
C SER A 75 -4.98 -11.61 10.19
N PRO A 76 -5.85 -12.59 10.57
CA PRO A 76 -6.39 -13.67 9.76
C PRO A 76 -7.71 -13.34 9.03
N ALA A 77 -8.08 -12.06 8.89
CA ALA A 77 -9.31 -11.71 8.19
C ALA A 77 -9.23 -12.08 6.70
N THR A 78 -10.30 -12.66 6.17
CA THR A 78 -10.48 -13.00 4.74
C THR A 78 -11.65 -12.25 4.10
N THR A 79 -12.25 -11.33 4.86
CA THR A 79 -13.35 -10.47 4.40
C THR A 79 -13.11 -9.04 4.82
N SER A 80 -13.57 -8.07 4.03
CA SER A 80 -13.47 -6.64 4.36
C SER A 80 -14.69 -5.85 3.91
N ASP A 81 -14.94 -4.72 4.57
CA ASP A 81 -15.93 -3.75 4.10
C ASP A 81 -15.41 -2.91 2.92
N ILE A 82 -14.12 -3.00 2.57
CA ILE A 82 -13.49 -2.18 1.53
C ILE A 82 -12.50 -2.97 0.66
N SER A 83 -12.63 -2.79 -0.66
CA SER A 83 -11.68 -3.33 -1.63
C SER A 83 -10.54 -2.35 -1.88
N LEU A 84 -9.42 -2.84 -2.44
CA LEU A 84 -8.32 -2.01 -2.91
C LEU A 84 -8.81 -0.91 -3.88
N GLU A 85 -9.68 -1.27 -4.83
CA GLU A 85 -10.20 -0.31 -5.81
C GLU A 85 -10.95 0.84 -5.15
N VAL A 86 -11.83 0.53 -4.19
CA VAL A 86 -12.62 1.56 -3.49
C VAL A 86 -11.70 2.43 -2.63
N TRP A 87 -10.74 1.81 -1.92
CA TRP A 87 -9.79 2.50 -1.07
C TRP A 87 -8.93 3.49 -1.86
N ILE A 88 -8.30 3.05 -2.97
CA ILE A 88 -7.41 3.94 -3.75
C ILE A 88 -8.19 5.06 -4.41
N ARG A 89 -9.40 4.78 -4.93
CA ARG A 89 -10.29 5.81 -5.47
C ARG A 89 -10.60 6.87 -4.41
N ARG A 90 -10.85 6.45 -3.17
CA ARG A 90 -11.20 7.39 -2.11
C ARG A 90 -10.03 8.28 -1.69
N VAL A 91 -8.79 7.77 -1.74
CA VAL A 91 -7.57 8.55 -1.51
C VAL A 91 -7.31 9.53 -2.66
N ILE A 92 -7.53 9.11 -3.92
CA ILE A 92 -7.50 9.98 -5.10
C ILE A 92 -8.51 11.12 -4.93
N ASP A 93 -9.77 10.81 -4.66
CA ASP A 93 -10.83 11.79 -4.47
C ASP A 93 -10.49 12.78 -3.34
N ALA A 94 -9.91 12.30 -2.24
CA ALA A 94 -9.49 13.17 -1.14
C ALA A 94 -8.45 14.20 -1.58
N ASN A 95 -7.41 13.76 -2.30
CA ASN A 95 -6.34 14.64 -2.76
C ASN A 95 -6.84 15.63 -3.83
N GLN A 96 -7.70 15.19 -4.75
CA GLN A 96 -8.35 16.07 -5.72
C GLN A 96 -9.24 17.14 -5.04
N ASN A 97 -9.79 16.83 -3.85
CA ASN A 97 -10.56 17.75 -3.02
C ASN A 97 -9.70 18.52 -1.99
N GLY A 98 -8.39 18.61 -2.20
CA GLY A 98 -7.50 19.47 -1.43
C GLY A 98 -6.95 18.87 -0.14
N LYS A 99 -7.16 17.56 0.12
CA LYS A 99 -6.36 16.85 1.12
C LYS A 99 -4.96 16.59 0.57
N LYS A 100 -4.07 16.18 1.48
CA LYS A 100 -2.68 15.90 1.17
C LYS A 100 -2.28 14.61 1.86
N LYS A 101 -2.50 13.49 1.17
CA LYS A 101 -2.33 12.13 1.69
C LYS A 101 -1.52 11.31 0.70
N GLY A 102 -0.40 10.77 1.15
CA GLY A 102 0.26 9.68 0.43
C GLY A 102 -0.26 8.32 0.91
N ALA A 103 0.18 7.25 0.25
CA ALA A 103 -0.28 5.90 0.52
C ALA A 103 0.88 4.89 0.52
N LYS A 104 0.80 3.89 1.40
CA LYS A 104 1.64 2.69 1.38
C LYS A 104 0.72 1.47 1.35
N LEU A 105 0.85 0.64 0.32
CA LEU A 105 0.12 -0.62 0.19
C LEU A 105 1.05 -1.76 0.59
N ASP A 106 0.69 -2.49 1.62
CA ASP A 106 1.44 -3.62 2.14
C ASP A 106 0.82 -4.94 1.64
N PHE A 107 1.36 -5.49 0.56
CA PHE A 107 0.86 -6.73 -0.04
C PHE A 107 1.23 -7.93 0.83
N LYS A 108 0.20 -8.68 1.22
CA LYS A 108 0.31 -9.85 2.08
C LYS A 108 0.07 -11.16 1.34
N ASP A 109 -0.44 -11.11 0.12
CA ASP A 109 -0.73 -12.27 -0.72
C ASP A 109 -0.23 -12.07 -2.16
N GLU A 110 0.50 -13.06 -2.66
CA GLU A 110 1.06 -13.06 -4.01
C GLU A 110 0.00 -13.26 -5.09
N ASP A 111 -1.09 -13.99 -4.79
CA ASP A 111 -2.09 -14.39 -5.78
C ASP A 111 -2.89 -13.20 -6.33
N ILE A 112 -2.97 -12.11 -5.55
CA ILE A 112 -3.67 -10.88 -5.93
C ILE A 112 -2.75 -9.80 -6.48
N LEU A 113 -1.44 -10.03 -6.52
CA LEU A 113 -0.48 -8.97 -6.82
C LEU A 113 -0.67 -8.40 -8.23
N GLU A 114 -0.77 -9.26 -9.24
CA GLU A 114 -0.96 -8.82 -10.64
C GLU A 114 -2.26 -8.04 -10.81
N ALA A 115 -3.38 -8.58 -10.30
CA ALA A 115 -4.68 -7.93 -10.39
C ALA A 115 -4.70 -6.58 -9.65
N SER A 116 -4.04 -6.49 -8.50
CA SER A 116 -3.91 -5.26 -7.73
C SER A 116 -3.12 -4.19 -8.46
N LEU A 117 -2.00 -4.57 -9.09
CA LEU A 117 -1.19 -3.65 -9.88
C LEU A 117 -1.93 -3.17 -11.12
N GLU A 118 -2.75 -4.00 -11.76
CA GLU A 118 -3.63 -3.56 -12.86
C GLU A 118 -4.66 -2.52 -12.40
N ILE A 119 -5.29 -2.71 -11.23
CA ILE A 119 -6.21 -1.72 -10.64
C ILE A 119 -5.50 -0.38 -10.48
N LEU A 120 -4.31 -0.38 -9.85
CA LEU A 120 -3.53 0.84 -9.63
C LEU A 120 -3.09 1.49 -10.95
N LYS A 121 -2.64 0.68 -11.92
CA LYS A 121 -2.15 1.14 -13.22
C LYS A 121 -3.25 1.79 -14.05
N SER A 122 -4.47 1.25 -13.98
CA SER A 122 -5.63 1.84 -14.66
C SER A 122 -5.95 3.26 -14.21
N ARG A 123 -5.44 3.66 -13.02
CA ARG A 123 -5.63 4.96 -12.38
C ARG A 123 -4.33 5.76 -12.25
N SER A 124 -3.24 5.35 -12.90
CA SER A 124 -1.92 5.96 -12.71
C SER A 124 -1.91 7.48 -12.95
N ASP A 125 -2.70 7.94 -13.93
CA ASP A 125 -2.81 9.36 -14.29
C ASP A 125 -3.52 10.19 -13.21
N GLU A 126 -4.23 9.56 -12.28
CA GLU A 126 -4.97 10.20 -11.19
C GLU A 126 -4.21 10.16 -9.84
N ILE A 127 -3.19 9.29 -9.74
CA ILE A 127 -2.36 9.15 -8.54
C ILE A 127 -1.34 10.28 -8.52
N THR A 128 -1.75 11.42 -7.98
CA THR A 128 -0.96 12.65 -7.87
C THR A 128 -0.33 12.84 -6.48
N PHE A 129 -0.07 11.73 -5.79
CA PHE A 129 0.52 11.70 -4.46
C PHE A 129 1.55 10.55 -4.35
N PRO A 130 2.44 10.56 -3.34
CA PRO A 130 3.37 9.45 -3.12
C PRO A 130 2.61 8.15 -2.86
N LEU A 131 2.86 7.14 -3.69
CA LEU A 131 2.35 5.78 -3.52
C LEU A 131 3.54 4.84 -3.36
N TRP A 132 3.59 4.11 -2.26
CA TRP A 132 4.60 3.09 -1.98
C TRP A 132 3.97 1.70 -2.03
N LEU A 133 4.69 0.77 -2.64
CA LEU A 133 4.31 -0.64 -2.70
C LEU A 133 5.30 -1.43 -1.83
N ASN A 134 4.79 -2.11 -0.82
CA ASN A 134 5.55 -2.92 0.12
C ASN A 134 5.09 -4.37 0.05
N ALA A 135 5.98 -5.30 0.35
CA ALA A 135 5.67 -6.70 0.54
C ALA A 135 6.72 -7.36 1.45
N ASP A 136 6.29 -8.34 2.22
CA ASP A 136 7.19 -9.23 2.96
C ASP A 136 7.83 -10.24 1.99
N ILE A 137 8.94 -9.88 1.35
CA ILE A 137 9.61 -10.71 0.32
C ILE A 137 10.76 -11.57 0.85
N LEU A 138 11.16 -11.36 2.11
CA LEU A 138 12.20 -12.14 2.78
C LEU A 138 11.58 -13.02 3.86
N LYS A 139 12.07 -14.26 3.97
CA LYS A 139 11.71 -15.13 5.10
C LYS A 139 12.19 -14.48 6.39
N GLY A 140 11.25 -14.22 7.30
CA GLY A 140 11.56 -13.69 8.62
C GLY A 140 12.40 -14.65 9.47
N PRO A 141 13.15 -14.15 10.45
CA PRO A 141 13.79 -15.01 11.45
C PRO A 141 12.73 -15.81 12.24
N HIS A 142 13.11 -17.00 12.73
CA HIS A 142 12.27 -17.89 13.58
C HIS A 142 11.06 -18.59 12.94
N ASP A 143 11.18 -19.10 11.70
CA ASP A 143 10.12 -19.94 11.08
C ASP A 143 8.71 -19.31 11.16
N SER A 144 8.62 -18.02 10.81
CA SER A 144 7.34 -17.35 10.66
C SER A 144 6.41 -18.19 9.77
N PRO A 145 5.16 -18.45 10.20
CA PRO A 145 4.22 -19.28 9.43
C PRO A 145 3.73 -18.57 8.15
N ALA A 146 3.94 -17.25 8.04
CA ALA A 146 3.60 -16.49 6.85
C ALA A 146 4.60 -16.81 5.73
N LYS A 147 4.08 -17.28 4.60
CA LYS A 147 4.88 -17.49 3.38
C LYS A 147 5.24 -16.12 2.81
N PRO A 148 6.53 -15.81 2.61
CA PRO A 148 6.94 -14.58 1.93
C PRO A 148 6.43 -14.57 0.49
N ILE A 149 6.16 -13.37 -0.03
CA ILE A 149 5.91 -13.14 -1.46
C ILE A 149 7.23 -13.37 -2.22
N ASP A 150 7.16 -13.98 -3.40
CA ASP A 150 8.35 -14.16 -4.24
C ASP A 150 8.98 -12.80 -4.61
N ALA A 151 10.23 -12.60 -4.20
CA ALA A 151 10.94 -11.34 -4.37
C ALA A 151 11.12 -10.94 -5.84
N ASP A 152 11.51 -11.90 -6.69
CA ASP A 152 11.76 -11.63 -8.11
C ASP A 152 10.46 -11.28 -8.82
N LYS A 153 9.37 -11.99 -8.53
CA LYS A 153 8.03 -11.70 -9.05
C LYS A 153 7.55 -10.33 -8.62
N PHE A 154 7.67 -9.98 -7.33
CA PHE A 154 7.25 -8.67 -6.81
C PHE A 154 8.03 -7.53 -7.47
N LEU A 155 9.36 -7.59 -7.45
CA LEU A 155 10.21 -6.56 -8.03
C LEU A 155 10.00 -6.41 -9.54
N LYS A 156 9.87 -7.54 -10.27
CA LYS A 156 9.58 -7.54 -11.71
C LYS A 156 8.25 -6.86 -12.00
N LEU A 157 7.16 -7.28 -11.36
CA LEU A 157 5.83 -6.74 -11.62
C LEU A 157 5.72 -5.26 -11.27
N CYS A 158 6.35 -4.83 -10.18
CA CYS A 158 6.42 -3.42 -9.82
C CYS A 158 7.22 -2.63 -10.87
N SER A 159 8.37 -3.12 -11.33
CA SER A 159 9.16 -2.44 -12.37
C SER A 159 8.42 -2.32 -13.71
N GLU A 160 7.62 -3.32 -14.08
CA GLU A 160 6.87 -3.35 -15.35
C GLU A 160 5.63 -2.45 -15.32
N ASN A 161 4.98 -2.31 -14.16
CA ASN A 161 3.73 -1.55 -14.04
C ASN A 161 3.94 -0.14 -13.48
N PHE A 162 4.98 0.04 -12.67
CA PHE A 162 5.32 1.27 -11.98
C PHE A 162 6.84 1.51 -12.02
N PRO A 163 7.44 1.75 -13.20
CA PRO A 163 8.88 1.89 -13.36
C PRO A 163 9.49 3.05 -12.56
N LYS A 164 8.65 3.89 -11.97
CA LYS A 164 9.06 5.05 -11.21
C LYS A 164 8.56 5.08 -9.75
N VAL A 165 7.87 4.05 -9.23
CA VAL A 165 7.45 4.04 -7.81
C VAL A 165 8.63 3.71 -6.88
N VAL A 166 8.70 4.39 -5.73
CA VAL A 166 9.66 4.10 -4.66
C VAL A 166 9.24 2.82 -3.93
N MET A 167 10.17 1.86 -3.85
CA MET A 167 9.96 0.51 -3.34
C MET A 167 10.65 0.34 -1.97
N PRO A 168 9.97 0.54 -0.83
CA PRO A 168 10.52 0.10 0.45
C PRO A 168 10.49 -1.43 0.50
N VAL A 169 11.66 -2.07 0.57
CA VAL A 169 11.81 -3.51 0.82
C VAL A 169 11.90 -3.73 2.32
N VAL A 170 11.00 -4.54 2.89
CA VAL A 170 10.95 -4.80 4.35
C VAL A 170 11.00 -6.30 4.65
N TRP A 171 11.54 -6.64 5.83
CA TRP A 171 11.66 -7.97 6.43
C TRP A 171 10.48 -8.31 7.35
N ASN A 172 10.01 -9.55 7.29
CA ASN A 172 8.95 -10.05 8.17
C ASN A 172 9.46 -10.24 9.61
N TYR A 173 9.05 -9.38 10.55
CA TYR A 173 9.16 -9.66 11.98
C TYR A 173 7.85 -10.30 12.45
N GLY A 174 7.84 -11.62 12.57
CA GLY A 174 6.75 -12.31 13.28
C GLY A 174 6.71 -11.82 14.72
N MET A 175 5.76 -10.94 15.06
CA MET A 175 5.58 -10.41 16.41
C MET A 175 4.13 -10.56 16.84
N HIS A 176 3.90 -11.49 17.76
CA HIS A 176 2.77 -11.42 18.67
C HIS A 176 2.89 -10.12 19.48
N HIS A 177 1.91 -9.22 19.36
CA HIS A 177 1.69 -8.04 20.20
C HIS A 177 2.95 -7.38 20.77
N VAL A 178 3.56 -6.45 20.04
CA VAL A 178 4.30 -5.35 20.68
C VAL A 178 4.11 -4.08 19.85
N SER A 179 3.63 -3.05 20.54
CA SER A 179 3.70 -1.65 20.11
C SER A 179 5.14 -1.26 19.79
N ASP A 180 5.32 -0.51 18.71
CA ASP A 180 6.53 0.21 18.31
C ASP A 180 7.73 -0.63 17.86
N ALA A 181 8.03 -0.59 16.56
CA ALA A 181 9.39 -0.79 16.07
C ALA A 181 9.62 -0.06 14.74
N HIS A 182 10.57 0.87 14.77
CA HIS A 182 11.15 1.60 13.64
C HIS A 182 11.41 0.70 12.42
N ALA A 183 10.72 0.95 11.31
CA ALA A 183 11.12 0.45 10.01
C ALA A 183 12.36 1.25 9.56
N ILE A 184 13.51 0.60 9.50
CA ILE A 184 14.72 1.17 8.90
C ILE A 184 14.52 1.19 7.38
N TYR A 185 14.44 2.41 6.83
CA TYR A 185 14.51 2.65 5.39
C TYR A 185 15.93 2.35 4.90
N ILE A 186 16.10 1.33 4.07
CA ILE A 186 17.28 1.24 3.21
C ILE A 186 16.93 1.93 1.90
N ASN A 187 17.31 3.21 1.81
CA ASN A 187 17.54 3.84 0.51
C ASN A 187 18.73 3.10 -0.12
N MET A 188 18.50 2.27 -1.13
CA MET A 188 19.58 1.90 -2.03
C MET A 188 19.86 3.13 -2.90
N MET A 189 21.00 3.77 -2.63
CA MET A 189 21.59 4.84 -3.45
C MET A 189 21.82 4.40 -4.90
#